data_AF-A0A521WP52-F1
#
_entry.id   AF-A0A521WP52-F1
#
_cell.length_a   1.000
_cell.length_b   1.000
_cell.length_c   1.000
_cell.angle_alpha   90.00
_cell.angle_beta   90.00
_cell.angle_gamma   90.00
#
_symmetry.space_group_name_H-M   'P 1'
#
loop_
_entity.id
_entity.type
_entity.pdbx_description
1 polymer ?
#
loop_
_entity_poly.entity_id
_entity_poly.type
_entity_poly.pdbx_seq_one_letter_code
_entity_poly.pdbx_strand_id
1 'polypeptide(L)'
;MVHTSGARKSGFIKLIIIIVIGLIVLGYFGFDIQKIIDSPTVSKNLTYTKDLVVGVYQKYLARPLEYLWNKIFLNVLWAGFVNNMERIRDGEPSDIYKYAPKALPFPTS
;
A
#
# COMPACT_ATOMS: atom_id res chain seq x y z
N MET A 1 -8.07 -24.71 26.31
CA MET A 1 -6.89 -24.63 25.42
C MET A 1 -7.21 -23.60 24.32
N VAL A 2 -6.28 -22.68 24.11
CA VAL A 2 -6.29 -21.39 23.38
C VAL A 2 -7.32 -21.19 22.25
N HIS A 3 -8.14 -20.13 22.39
CA HIS A 3 -8.87 -19.50 21.27
C HIS A 3 -7.95 -18.49 20.57
N THR A 4 -7.72 -18.65 19.27
CA THR A 4 -7.02 -17.65 18.45
C THR A 4 -8.01 -16.86 17.59
N SER A 5 -8.37 -15.67 18.05
CA SER A 5 -9.17 -14.70 17.28
C SER A 5 -8.24 -13.96 16.31
N GLY A 6 -8.22 -14.38 15.03
CA GLY A 6 -7.54 -13.67 13.95
C GLY A 6 -8.20 -12.33 13.64
N ALA A 7 -7.76 -11.25 14.29
CA ALA A 7 -8.33 -9.92 14.11
C ALA A 7 -7.88 -9.25 12.78
N ARG A 8 -8.83 -9.18 11.84
CA ARG A 8 -9.21 -7.99 11.04
C ARG A 8 -8.10 -7.19 10.32
N LYS A 9 -7.41 -7.79 9.32
CA LYS A 9 -6.62 -7.01 8.31
C LYS A 9 -7.38 -6.70 7.00
N SER A 10 -8.49 -7.39 6.73
CA SER A 10 -9.27 -7.21 5.49
C SER A 10 -10.05 -5.88 5.42
N GLY A 11 -10.46 -5.32 6.55
CA GLY A 11 -11.27 -4.09 6.58
C GLY A 11 -10.54 -2.85 6.08
N PHE A 12 -9.24 -2.73 6.37
CA PHE A 12 -8.46 -1.53 6.02
C PHE A 12 -8.14 -1.46 4.52
N ILE A 13 -7.73 -2.58 3.91
CA ILE A 13 -7.44 -2.62 2.47
C ILE A 13 -8.72 -2.43 1.64
N LYS A 14 -9.83 -3.02 2.09
CA LYS A 14 -11.14 -2.85 1.45
C LYS A 14 -11.60 -1.40 1.50
N LEU A 15 -11.36 -0.70 2.61
CA LEU A 15 -11.68 0.71 2.78
C LEU A 15 -10.83 1.60 1.86
N ILE A 16 -9.53 1.33 1.73
CA ILE A 16 -8.66 2.05 0.78
C ILE A 16 -9.14 1.87 -0.66
N ILE A 17 -9.46 0.63 -1.06
CA ILE A 17 -9.97 0.34 -2.41
C ILE A 17 -11.28 1.08 -2.68
N ILE A 18 -12.20 1.10 -1.71
CA ILE A 18 -13.46 1.85 -1.83
C ILE A 18 -13.21 3.36 -1.97
N ILE A 19 -12.28 3.93 -1.20
CA ILE A 19 -11.91 5.34 -1.30
C ILE A 19 -11.34 5.66 -2.69
N VAL A 20 -10.43 4.82 -3.20
CA VAL A 20 -9.83 5.01 -4.53
C VAL A 20 -10.90 4.94 -5.63
N ILE A 21 -11.79 3.94 -5.59
CA ILE A 21 -12.91 3.83 -6.54
C ILE A 21 -13.83 5.06 -6.43
N GLY A 22 -14.14 5.53 -5.21
CA GLY A 22 -14.93 6.74 -4.99
C GLY A 22 -14.31 7.99 -5.61
N LEU A 23 -12.99 8.17 -5.46
CA LEU A 23 -12.26 9.29 -6.07
C LEU A 23 -12.27 9.22 -7.61
N ILE A 24 -12.12 8.03 -8.19
CA ILE A 24 -12.22 7.81 -9.64
C ILE A 24 -13.63 8.16 -10.15
N VAL A 25 -14.67 7.69 -9.45
CA VAL A 25 -16.07 7.98 -9.80
C VAL A 25 -16.37 9.47 -9.70
N LEU A 26 -15.91 10.16 -8.64
CA LEU A 26 -16.05 11.61 -8.51
C LEU A 26 -15.35 12.35 -9.66
N GLY A 27 -14.14 11.94 -10.03
CA GLY A 27 -13.43 12.47 -11.19
C GLY A 27 -14.20 12.28 -12.51
N TYR A 28 -14.83 11.12 -12.70
CA TYR A 28 -15.68 10.83 -13.86
C TYR A 28 -16.90 11.75 -13.96
N PHE A 29 -17.51 12.12 -12.83
CA PHE A 29 -18.61 13.09 -12.77
C PHE A 29 -18.16 14.57 -12.93
N GLY A 30 -16.88 14.82 -13.21
CA GLY A 30 -16.34 16.16 -13.42
C GLY A 30 -16.03 16.92 -12.14
N PHE A 31 -16.02 16.24 -10.97
CA PHE A 31 -15.52 16.85 -9.74
C PHE A 31 -14.00 16.97 -9.82
N ASP A 32 -13.56 18.19 -10.06
CA ASP A 32 -12.16 18.56 -10.01
C ASP A 32 -11.75 18.76 -8.55
N ILE A 33 -11.22 17.68 -7.95
CA ILE A 33 -10.76 17.67 -6.56
C ILE A 33 -9.72 18.77 -6.32
N GLN A 34 -8.91 19.09 -7.33
CA GLN A 34 -7.91 20.16 -7.25
C GLN A 34 -8.59 21.52 -7.11
N LYS A 35 -9.61 21.83 -7.93
CA LYS A 35 -10.40 23.07 -7.80
C LYS A 35 -11.13 23.18 -6.46
N ILE A 36 -11.58 22.07 -5.89
CA ILE A 36 -12.24 22.05 -4.58
C ILE A 36 -11.24 22.40 -3.48
N ILE A 37 -10.05 21.80 -3.51
CA ILE A 37 -8.95 22.07 -2.57
C ILE A 37 -8.44 23.51 -2.72
N ASP A 38 -8.39 24.03 -3.94
CA ASP A 38 -7.92 25.39 -4.25
C ASP A 38 -8.96 26.47 -3.92
N SER A 39 -10.20 26.10 -3.58
CA SER A 39 -11.23 27.07 -3.20
C SER A 39 -10.82 27.84 -1.94
N PRO A 40 -11.12 29.16 -1.82
CA PRO A 40 -10.67 29.98 -0.69
C PRO A 40 -11.07 29.43 0.68
N THR A 41 -12.27 28.83 0.77
CA THR A 41 -12.80 28.25 2.01
C THR A 41 -12.09 26.97 2.40
N VAL A 42 -11.87 26.07 1.43
CA VAL A 42 -11.21 24.77 1.68
C VAL A 42 -9.72 24.98 1.90
N SER A 43 -9.07 25.81 1.07
CA SER A 43 -7.67 26.20 1.20
C SER A 43 -7.37 26.79 2.58
N LYS A 44 -8.17 27.74 3.08
CA LYS A 44 -7.98 28.34 4.42
C LYS A 44 -8.11 27.33 5.58
N ASN A 45 -9.07 26.41 5.50
CA ASN A 45 -9.26 25.36 6.51
C ASN A 45 -8.18 24.26 6.43
N LEU A 46 -7.74 23.95 5.21
CA LEU A 46 -6.63 23.04 4.97
C LEU A 46 -5.33 23.63 5.46
N THR A 47 -5.03 24.92 5.27
CA THR A 47 -3.78 25.52 5.77
C THR A 47 -3.66 25.32 7.28
N TYR A 48 -4.73 25.60 8.05
CA TYR A 48 -4.73 25.41 9.50
C TYR A 48 -4.53 23.94 9.91
N THR A 49 -5.14 23.01 9.17
CA THR A 49 -5.07 21.58 9.48
C THR A 49 -3.78 20.94 8.95
N LYS A 50 -3.24 21.46 7.85
CA LYS A 50 -2.06 20.96 7.14
C LYS A 50 -0.83 21.13 8.00
N ASP A 51 -0.66 22.25 8.69
CA ASP A 51 0.51 22.44 9.57
C ASP A 51 0.50 21.46 10.74
N LEU A 52 -0.68 21.19 11.31
CA LEU A 52 -0.84 20.20 12.38
C LEU A 52 -0.59 18.79 11.86
N VAL A 53 -1.19 18.42 10.73
CA VAL A 53 -1.03 17.10 10.10
C VAL A 53 0.41 16.87 9.67
N VAL A 54 1.05 17.84 9.01
CA VAL A 54 2.45 17.79 8.61
C VAL A 54 3.34 17.71 9.84
N GLY A 55 3.06 18.50 10.88
CA GLY A 55 3.80 18.46 12.15
C GLY A 55 3.72 17.09 12.82
N VAL A 56 2.52 16.51 12.94
CA VAL A 56 2.31 15.17 13.51
C VAL A 56 2.97 14.10 12.65
N TYR A 57 2.84 14.21 11.32
CA TYR A 57 3.48 13.29 10.38
C TYR A 57 5.00 13.32 10.55
N GLN A 58 5.62 14.50 10.44
CA GLN A 58 7.06 14.67 10.58
C GLN A 58 7.58 14.19 11.95
N LYS A 59 6.85 14.51 13.03
CA LYS A 59 7.30 14.22 14.40
C LYS A 59 7.12 12.76 14.80
N TYR A 60 6.01 12.13 14.41
CA TYR A 60 5.63 10.82 14.95
C TYR A 60 5.57 9.71 13.91
N LEU A 61 5.22 10.03 12.66
CA LEU A 61 4.93 9.02 11.65
C LEU A 61 6.06 8.85 10.64
N ALA A 62 6.81 9.90 10.31
CA ALA A 62 7.80 9.91 9.25
C ALA A 62 8.87 8.85 9.47
N ARG A 63 9.53 8.84 10.64
CA ARG A 63 10.56 7.84 10.98
C ARG A 63 10.05 6.40 10.97
N PRO A 64 8.95 6.04 11.66
CA PRO A 64 8.46 4.66 11.63
C PRO A 64 7.93 4.26 10.25
N LEU A 65 7.30 5.16 9.48
CA LEU A 65 6.91 4.86 8.10
C LEU A 65 8.12 4.63 7.21
N GLU A 66 9.14 5.48 7.31
CA GLU A 66 10.37 5.35 6.54
C GLU A 66 11.09 4.04 6.86
N TYR A 67 11.16 3.67 8.14
CA TYR A 67 11.69 2.36 8.55
C TYR A 67 10.87 1.23 7.94
N LEU A 68 9.54 1.27 8.07
CA LEU A 68 8.66 0.22 7.55
C LEU A 68 8.76 0.11 6.02
N TRP A 69 8.80 1.24 5.32
CA TRP A 69 8.94 1.30 3.88
C TRP A 69 10.30 0.76 3.42
N ASN A 70 11.39 1.33 3.94
CA ASN A 70 12.73 1.00 3.48
C ASN A 70 13.21 -0.38 3.96
N LYS A 71 12.91 -0.75 5.21
CA LYS A 71 13.44 -1.98 5.81
C LYS A 71 12.53 -3.18 5.65
N ILE A 72 11.23 -2.99 5.61
CA ILE A 72 10.29 -4.11 5.48
C ILE A 72 9.77 -4.20 4.06
N PHE A 73 9.15 -3.15 3.54
CA PHE A 73 8.52 -3.20 2.23
C PHE A 73 9.57 -3.39 1.11
N LEU A 74 10.57 -2.52 1.01
CA LEU A 74 11.57 -2.61 -0.05
C LEU A 74 12.45 -3.86 0.07
N ASN A 75 12.96 -4.16 1.27
CA ASN A 75 13.92 -5.27 1.42
C ASN A 75 13.26 -6.65 1.46
N VAL A 76 12.10 -6.80 2.12
CA VAL A 76 11.49 -8.13 2.31
C VAL A 76 10.51 -8.44 1.20
N LEU A 77 9.64 -7.49 0.87
CA LEU A 77 8.57 -7.72 -0.11
C LEU A 77 9.03 -7.42 -1.53
N TRP A 78 9.60 -6.24 -1.77
CA TRP A 78 9.96 -5.80 -3.12
C TRP A 78 11.17 -6.54 -3.68
N ALA A 79 12.27 -6.64 -2.94
CA ALA A 79 13.45 -7.39 -3.39
C ALA A 79 13.13 -8.88 -3.59
N GLY A 80 12.37 -9.48 -2.66
CA GLY A 80 11.88 -10.85 -2.82
C GLY A 80 11.03 -11.02 -4.08
N PHE A 81 10.10 -10.10 -4.34
CA PHE A 81 9.26 -10.12 -5.53
C PHE A 81 10.09 -10.00 -6.82
N VAL A 82 10.96 -8.99 -6.94
CA VAL A 82 11.78 -8.75 -8.14
C VAL A 82 12.70 -9.93 -8.42
N ASN A 83 13.41 -10.45 -7.41
CA ASN A 83 14.30 -11.60 -7.57
C ASN A 83 13.54 -12.84 -8.08
N ASN A 84 12.31 -13.06 -7.60
CA ASN A 84 11.48 -14.18 -8.07
C ASN A 84 10.99 -13.95 -9.51
N MET A 85 10.64 -12.73 -9.88
CA MET A 85 10.26 -12.38 -11.25
C MET A 85 11.42 -12.53 -12.24
N GLU A 86 12.63 -12.12 -11.86
CA GLU A 86 13.84 -12.31 -12.67
C GLU A 86 14.13 -13.79 -12.89
N ARG A 87 14.04 -14.62 -11.85
CA ARG A 87 14.21 -16.07 -11.96
C ARG A 87 13.19 -16.71 -12.89
N ILE A 88 11.92 -16.32 -12.79
CA ILE A 88 10.86 -16.81 -13.71
C ILE A 88 11.17 -16.42 -15.15
N ARG A 89 11.63 -15.18 -15.39
CA ARG A 89 12.05 -14.71 -16.73
C ARG A 89 13.21 -15.53 -17.27
N ASP A 90 14.16 -15.89 -16.43
CA ASP A 90 15.40 -16.58 -16.80
C ASP A 90 15.24 -18.12 -16.79
N GLY A 91 14.03 -18.62 -16.55
CA GLY A 91 13.70 -20.06 -16.57
C GLY A 91 14.11 -20.82 -15.30
N GLU A 92 14.49 -20.10 -14.24
CA GLU A 92 14.88 -20.67 -12.95
C GLU A 92 13.68 -20.83 -12.00
N PRO A 93 13.64 -21.88 -11.17
CA PRO A 93 12.61 -22.04 -10.17
C PRO A 93 12.67 -20.92 -9.12
N SER A 94 11.52 -20.34 -8.81
CA SER A 94 11.36 -19.30 -7.77
C SER A 94 11.65 -19.84 -6.36
N ASP A 95 11.88 -18.95 -5.39
CA ASP A 95 12.08 -19.34 -3.99
C ASP A 95 10.83 -20.02 -3.40
N ILE A 96 9.63 -19.63 -3.84
CA ILE A 96 8.39 -20.30 -3.44
C ILE A 96 8.44 -21.78 -3.86
N TYR A 97 8.97 -22.07 -5.05
CA TYR A 97 9.17 -23.46 -5.49
C TYR A 97 10.22 -24.18 -4.64
N LYS A 98 11.32 -23.50 -4.28
CA LYS A 98 12.41 -24.07 -3.46
C LYS A 98 11.96 -24.43 -2.04
N TYR A 99 11.13 -23.62 -1.40
CA TYR A 99 10.72 -23.79 -0.01
C TYR A 99 9.32 -24.40 0.16
N ALA A 100 8.49 -24.39 -0.88
CA ALA A 100 7.15 -24.97 -0.89
C ALA A 100 6.84 -25.68 -2.24
N PRO A 101 7.57 -26.76 -2.58
CA PRO A 101 7.50 -27.41 -3.90
C PRO A 101 6.14 -28.02 -4.26
N LYS A 102 5.21 -28.13 -3.29
CA LYS A 102 3.86 -28.69 -3.49
C LYS A 102 2.76 -27.64 -3.66
N ALA A 103 3.09 -26.35 -3.55
CA ALA A 103 2.09 -25.27 -3.55
C ALA A 103 1.66 -24.81 -4.96
N LEU A 104 2.44 -25.12 -6.01
CA LEU A 104 2.13 -24.73 -7.39
C LEU A 104 2.62 -25.82 -8.37
N PRO A 105 1.79 -26.30 -9.33
CA PRO A 105 2.31 -27.04 -10.47
C PRO A 105 3.18 -26.09 -11.30
N PHE A 106 4.34 -26.56 -11.75
CA PHE A 106 5.20 -25.78 -12.65
C PHE A 106 4.41 -25.32 -13.88
N PRO A 107 4.67 -24.12 -14.43
CA PRO A 107 4.40 -23.89 -15.84
C PRO A 107 5.31 -24.83 -16.64
N THR A 108 4.73 -25.92 -17.14
CA THR A 108 5.37 -26.74 -18.17
C THR A 108 5.43 -25.90 -19.44
N SER A 109 6.64 -25.67 -19.94
CA SER A 109 6.88 -25.21 -21.32
C SER A 109 6.10 -26.03 -22.33
#